data_AF-A0A854Q2I8-F1
#
_entry.id   AF-A0A854Q2I8-F1
#
_cell.length_a   1.000
_cell.length_b   1.000
_cell.length_c   1.000
_cell.angle_alpha   90.00
_cell.angle_beta   90.00
_cell.angle_gamma   90.00
#
_symmetry.space_group_name_H-M   'P 1'
#
loop_
_entity.id
_entity.type
_entity.pdbx_description
1 polymer ?
#
loop_
_entity_poly.entity_id
_entity_poly.type
_entity_poly.pdbx_seq_one_letter_code
_entity_poly.pdbx_strand_id
1 'polypeptide(L)'
;MQALPTILPPPPLPDGSEAPARSSERHANLVRFQSELEFIQCLAHPQYLHELHIQGYLEKPPFLNYLKYLEYWKEPQYVRFIIYPTCLVYLTLLQTELFRSRLGDMGFITELMRVGARHHATWRVEKPTEDTQSEEKPVIPMIPLDDDEEEDEPERGEETKGKRKKKKSRSGIIGVGQAL
;
A
#
# COMPACT_ATOMS: atom_id res chain seq x y z
N MET A 1 -23.41 -10.77 -28.55
CA MET A 1 -22.65 -11.02 -27.30
C MET A 1 -23.67 -11.40 -26.24
N GLN A 2 -23.46 -12.49 -25.50
CA GLN A 2 -24.33 -12.83 -24.37
C GLN A 2 -23.91 -11.96 -23.17
N ALA A 3 -24.87 -11.26 -22.55
CA ALA A 3 -24.62 -10.62 -21.27
C ALA A 3 -24.54 -11.73 -20.20
N LEU A 4 -23.39 -11.85 -19.53
CA LEU A 4 -23.27 -12.74 -18.38
C LEU A 4 -24.23 -12.24 -17.27
N PRO A 5 -25.00 -13.12 -16.61
CA PRO A 5 -25.92 -12.72 -15.56
C PRO A 5 -25.16 -12.40 -14.27
N THR A 6 -24.56 -11.21 -14.18
CA THR A 6 -23.97 -10.65 -12.94
C THR A 6 -25.02 -10.53 -11.83
N ILE A 7 -26.31 -10.46 -12.19
CA ILE A 7 -27.42 -10.57 -11.24
C ILE A 7 -27.51 -12.02 -10.76
N LEU A 8 -27.03 -12.29 -9.53
CA LEU A 8 -27.23 -13.57 -8.85
C LEU A 8 -28.69 -14.03 -8.94
N PRO A 9 -28.99 -15.33 -9.14
CA PRO A 9 -30.36 -15.84 -9.12
C PRO A 9 -31.03 -15.51 -7.76
N PRO A 10 -32.37 -15.40 -7.72
CA PRO A 10 -33.06 -15.25 -6.44
C PRO A 10 -32.80 -16.50 -5.58
N PRO A 11 -32.53 -16.36 -4.27
CA PRO A 11 -32.30 -17.51 -3.41
C PRO A 11 -33.55 -18.39 -3.37
N PRO A 12 -33.42 -19.74 -3.33
CA PRO A 12 -34.56 -20.64 -3.26
C PRO A 12 -35.37 -20.39 -1.98
N LEU A 13 -36.66 -20.68 -2.03
CA LEU A 13 -37.53 -20.56 -0.86
C LEU A 13 -37.18 -21.66 0.17
N PRO A 14 -37.51 -21.47 1.47
CA PRO A 14 -37.29 -22.50 2.50
C PRO A 14 -37.97 -23.85 2.20
N ASP A 15 -38.98 -23.84 1.32
CA ASP A 15 -39.75 -24.99 0.83
C ASP A 15 -39.10 -25.68 -0.39
N GLY A 16 -37.86 -25.33 -0.76
CA GLY A 16 -37.13 -25.89 -1.90
C GLY A 16 -37.60 -25.43 -3.29
N SER A 17 -38.79 -24.82 -3.37
CA SER A 17 -39.35 -24.24 -4.59
C SER A 17 -38.51 -23.06 -5.12
N GLU A 18 -38.43 -22.93 -6.45
CA GLU A 18 -37.78 -21.79 -7.10
C GLU A 18 -38.50 -20.49 -6.72
N ALA A 19 -37.73 -19.50 -6.25
CA ALA A 19 -38.29 -18.21 -5.92
C ALA A 19 -38.80 -17.48 -7.18
N PRO A 20 -39.96 -16.80 -7.11
CA PRO A 20 -40.59 -16.20 -8.28
C PRO A 20 -39.66 -15.20 -8.97
N ALA A 21 -39.62 -15.25 -10.31
CA ALA A 21 -38.83 -14.34 -11.13
C ALA A 21 -39.11 -12.88 -10.73
N ARG A 22 -38.04 -12.12 -10.44
CA ARG A 22 -38.19 -10.75 -9.92
C ARG A 22 -38.91 -9.87 -10.96
N SER A 23 -39.69 -8.89 -10.53
CA SER A 23 -40.32 -7.94 -11.45
C SER A 23 -39.28 -7.20 -12.29
N SER A 24 -39.64 -6.76 -13.49
CA SER A 24 -38.74 -6.02 -14.40
C SER A 24 -38.13 -4.78 -13.70
N GLU A 25 -38.94 -4.06 -12.93
CA GLU A 25 -38.50 -2.96 -12.06
C GLU A 25 -37.45 -3.38 -11.02
N ARG A 26 -37.65 -4.50 -10.31
CA ARG A 26 -36.67 -5.01 -9.35
C ARG A 26 -35.37 -5.43 -10.04
N HIS A 27 -35.42 -5.98 -11.24
CA HIS A 27 -34.21 -6.26 -12.03
C HIS A 27 -33.49 -4.97 -12.43
N ALA A 28 -34.20 -3.95 -12.93
CA ALA A 28 -33.60 -2.66 -13.28
C ALA A 28 -32.93 -1.96 -12.08
N ASN A 29 -33.62 -1.96 -10.92
CA ASN A 29 -33.08 -1.39 -9.69
C ASN A 29 -31.86 -2.17 -9.16
N LEU A 30 -31.83 -3.51 -9.28
CA LEU A 30 -30.66 -4.33 -8.94
C LEU A 30 -29.47 -4.06 -9.87
N VAL A 31 -29.68 -3.96 -11.18
CA VAL A 31 -28.61 -3.63 -12.14
C VAL A 31 -28.01 -2.27 -11.82
N ARG A 32 -28.86 -1.25 -11.62
CA ARG A 32 -28.42 0.10 -11.24
C ARG A 32 -27.62 0.08 -9.93
N PHE A 33 -28.14 -0.54 -8.87
CA PHE A 33 -27.46 -0.63 -7.59
C PHE A 33 -26.09 -1.33 -7.70
N GLN A 34 -26.01 -2.43 -8.46
CA GLN A 34 -24.76 -3.15 -8.70
C GLN A 34 -23.75 -2.28 -9.47
N SER A 35 -24.16 -1.60 -10.53
CA SER A 35 -23.27 -0.70 -11.29
C SER A 35 -22.82 0.52 -10.48
N GLU A 36 -23.69 1.09 -9.63
CA GLU A 36 -23.32 2.18 -8.71
C GLU A 36 -22.33 1.69 -7.63
N LEU A 37 -22.49 0.46 -7.12
CA LEU A 37 -21.62 -0.20 -6.15
C LEU A 37 -20.24 -0.58 -6.73
N GLU A 38 -20.20 -1.05 -7.97
CA GLU A 38 -18.95 -1.33 -8.69
C GLU A 38 -18.22 -0.02 -9.00
N PHE A 39 -18.92 0.98 -9.57
CA PHE A 39 -18.35 2.28 -9.89
C PHE A 39 -17.74 2.99 -8.67
N ILE A 40 -18.47 3.06 -7.55
CA ILE A 40 -17.92 3.73 -6.35
C ILE A 40 -16.68 2.98 -5.84
N GLN A 41 -16.64 1.66 -5.89
CA GLN A 41 -15.48 0.88 -5.46
C GLN A 41 -14.27 1.04 -6.39
N CYS A 42 -14.46 1.26 -7.70
CA CYS A 42 -13.37 1.65 -8.60
C CYS A 42 -12.69 2.96 -8.19
N LEU A 43 -13.41 3.90 -7.55
CA LEU A 43 -12.81 5.14 -7.02
C LEU A 43 -11.77 4.89 -5.91
N ALA A 44 -11.67 3.68 -5.34
CA ALA A 44 -10.60 3.31 -4.41
C ALA A 44 -9.20 3.26 -5.06
N HIS A 45 -9.12 3.18 -6.41
CA HIS A 45 -7.86 3.02 -7.14
C HIS A 45 -7.32 4.34 -7.71
N PRO A 46 -6.14 4.85 -7.28
CA PRO A 46 -5.65 6.16 -7.70
C PRO A 46 -5.44 6.33 -9.21
N GLN A 47 -5.08 5.27 -9.94
CA GLN A 47 -4.92 5.36 -11.41
C GLN A 47 -6.27 5.56 -12.12
N TYR A 48 -7.37 5.00 -11.59
CA TYR A 48 -8.70 5.22 -12.16
C TYR A 48 -9.16 6.68 -11.97
N LEU A 49 -8.80 7.31 -10.85
CA LEU A 49 -9.03 8.73 -10.62
C LEU A 49 -8.24 9.61 -11.61
N HIS A 50 -7.04 9.19 -12.02
CA HIS A 50 -6.25 9.84 -13.05
C HIS A 50 -6.86 9.68 -14.46
N GLU A 51 -7.37 8.49 -14.79
CA GLU A 51 -8.09 8.25 -16.04
C GLU A 51 -9.36 9.11 -16.15
N LEU A 52 -10.14 9.23 -15.06
CA LEU A 52 -11.30 10.13 -14.98
C LEU A 52 -10.93 11.62 -15.15
N HIS A 53 -9.71 12.01 -14.74
CA HIS A 53 -9.16 13.34 -15.01
C HIS A 53 -8.81 13.52 -16.49
N ILE A 54 -8.00 12.62 -17.09
CA ILE A 54 -7.61 12.69 -18.52
C ILE A 54 -8.85 12.73 -19.43
N GLN A 55 -9.87 11.92 -19.13
CA GLN A 55 -11.10 11.85 -19.91
C GLN A 55 -12.05 13.05 -19.68
N GLY A 56 -11.62 14.04 -18.89
CA GLY A 56 -12.34 15.28 -18.61
C GLY A 56 -13.68 15.07 -17.93
N TYR A 57 -13.86 14.00 -17.14
CA TYR A 57 -15.11 13.79 -16.39
C TYR A 57 -15.20 14.69 -15.15
N LEU A 58 -14.07 14.95 -14.50
CA LEU A 58 -13.99 15.76 -13.27
C LEU A 58 -14.24 17.27 -13.48
N GLU A 59 -14.33 17.71 -14.73
CA GLU A 59 -14.69 19.09 -15.12
C GLU A 59 -16.19 19.25 -15.40
N LYS A 60 -16.88 18.17 -15.79
CA LYS A 60 -18.26 18.20 -16.27
C LYS A 60 -19.25 18.34 -15.10
N PRO A 61 -20.03 19.44 -14.98
CA PRO A 61 -20.96 19.64 -13.86
C PRO A 61 -21.97 18.48 -13.64
N PRO A 62 -22.50 17.79 -14.67
CA PRO A 62 -23.34 16.61 -14.47
C PRO A 62 -22.64 15.47 -13.71
N PHE A 63 -21.33 15.27 -13.93
CA PHE A 63 -20.55 14.24 -13.23
C PHE A 63 -20.31 14.61 -11.77
N LEU A 64 -20.04 15.88 -11.48
CA LEU A 64 -19.92 16.38 -10.10
C LEU A 64 -21.26 16.24 -9.34
N ASN A 65 -22.39 16.44 -10.01
CA ASN A 65 -23.72 16.18 -9.42
C ASN A 65 -23.97 14.67 -9.18
N TYR A 66 -23.44 13.79 -10.04
CA TYR A 66 -23.49 12.35 -9.83
C TYR A 66 -22.60 11.90 -8.65
N LEU A 67 -21.41 12.48 -8.48
CA LEU A 67 -20.58 12.25 -7.29
C LEU A 67 -21.28 12.70 -5.98
N LYS A 68 -22.00 13.83 -6.01
CA LYS A 68 -22.83 14.27 -4.87
C LYS A 68 -23.98 13.31 -4.58
N TYR A 69 -24.65 12.80 -5.62
CA TYR A 69 -25.67 11.77 -5.48
C TYR A 69 -25.11 10.52 -4.77
N LEU A 70 -23.94 10.04 -5.20
CA LEU A 70 -23.26 8.87 -4.60
C LEU A 70 -22.83 9.05 -3.13
N GLU A 71 -22.98 10.23 -2.52
CA GLU A 71 -22.75 10.37 -1.07
C GLU A 71 -23.75 9.58 -0.21
N TYR A 72 -24.87 9.12 -0.77
CA TYR A 72 -25.78 8.19 -0.09
C TYR A 72 -25.08 6.90 0.38
N TRP A 73 -24.01 6.47 -0.31
CA TRP A 73 -23.20 5.30 0.09
C TRP A 73 -22.49 5.46 1.44
N LYS A 74 -22.48 6.67 2.03
CA LYS A 74 -21.94 6.96 3.37
C LYS A 74 -22.97 6.70 4.49
N GLU A 75 -24.23 6.42 4.17
CA GLU A 75 -25.25 6.05 5.16
C GLU A 75 -25.07 4.60 5.65
N PRO A 76 -25.36 4.29 6.93
CA PRO A 76 -25.07 2.98 7.52
C PRO A 76 -25.81 1.80 6.85
N GLN A 77 -26.95 2.06 6.21
CA GLN A 77 -27.71 1.07 5.45
C GLN A 77 -27.02 0.63 4.14
N TYR A 78 -26.15 1.48 3.58
CA TYR A 78 -25.45 1.23 2.31
C TYR A 78 -23.95 0.94 2.50
N VAL A 79 -23.30 1.54 3.50
CA VAL A 79 -21.88 1.30 3.84
C VAL A 79 -21.55 -0.19 4.00
N ARG A 80 -22.50 -1.00 4.49
CA ARG A 80 -22.32 -2.45 4.72
C ARG A 80 -22.02 -3.26 3.44
N PHE A 81 -22.22 -2.70 2.25
CA PHE A 81 -21.87 -3.34 0.97
C PHE A 81 -20.50 -2.92 0.41
N ILE A 82 -19.83 -1.93 1.01
CA ILE A 82 -18.53 -1.42 0.56
C ILE A 82 -17.40 -2.32 1.07
N ILE A 83 -16.62 -2.92 0.16
CA ILE A 83 -15.44 -3.74 0.48
C ILE A 83 -14.19 -2.87 0.68
N TYR A 84 -14.06 -1.79 -0.10
CA TYR A 84 -12.87 -0.92 -0.12
C TYR A 84 -13.14 0.46 0.50
N PRO A 85 -12.95 0.67 1.82
CA PRO A 85 -13.35 1.91 2.50
C PRO A 85 -12.68 3.18 1.96
N THR A 86 -11.53 3.04 1.31
CA THR A 86 -10.79 4.13 0.65
C THR A 86 -11.63 4.88 -0.39
N CYS A 87 -12.64 4.24 -1.02
CA CYS A 87 -13.49 4.92 -1.99
C CYS A 87 -14.31 6.07 -1.37
N LEU A 88 -14.77 5.94 -0.12
CA LEU A 88 -15.56 6.97 0.56
C LEU A 88 -14.70 8.19 0.93
N VAL A 89 -13.41 7.95 1.19
CA VAL A 89 -12.40 9.01 1.39
C VAL A 89 -12.16 9.75 0.07
N TYR A 90 -11.89 9.02 -1.02
CA TYR A 90 -11.68 9.65 -2.33
C TYR A 90 -12.93 10.34 -2.88
N LEU A 91 -14.14 9.81 -2.67
CA LEU A 91 -15.40 10.48 -3.01
C LEU A 91 -15.51 11.86 -2.33
N THR A 92 -15.15 11.93 -1.04
CA THR A 92 -15.14 13.18 -0.28
C THR A 92 -14.03 14.13 -0.75
N LEU A 93 -12.87 13.62 -1.15
CA LEU A 93 -11.77 14.43 -1.71
C LEU A 93 -12.09 14.96 -3.12
N LEU A 94 -12.80 14.20 -3.97
CA LEU A 94 -13.19 14.60 -5.33
C LEU A 94 -14.13 15.81 -5.38
N GLN A 95 -14.86 16.11 -4.30
CA GLN A 95 -15.63 17.36 -4.19
C GLN A 95 -14.70 18.59 -4.20
N THR A 96 -13.47 18.45 -3.70
CA THR A 96 -12.47 19.53 -3.65
C THR A 96 -11.83 19.75 -5.02
N GLU A 97 -11.96 20.96 -5.55
CA GLU A 97 -11.40 21.34 -6.87
C GLU A 97 -9.87 21.22 -6.93
N LEU A 98 -9.17 21.61 -5.86
CA LEU A 98 -7.72 21.43 -5.74
C LEU A 98 -7.30 19.97 -5.92
N PHE A 99 -8.07 19.02 -5.38
CA PHE A 99 -7.79 17.59 -5.57
C PHE A 99 -8.06 17.16 -7.01
N ARG A 100 -9.19 17.57 -7.60
CA ARG A 100 -9.52 17.31 -9.01
C ARG A 100 -8.45 17.82 -9.98
N SER A 101 -7.87 19.00 -9.72
CA SER A 101 -6.75 19.55 -10.48
C SER A 101 -5.46 18.74 -10.27
N ARG A 102 -5.10 18.43 -9.02
CA ARG A 102 -3.89 17.65 -8.69
C ARG A 102 -3.90 16.23 -9.24
N LEU A 103 -5.05 15.63 -9.53
CA LEU A 103 -5.13 14.31 -10.17
C LEU A 103 -4.47 14.25 -11.56
N GLY A 104 -4.23 15.38 -12.25
CA GLY A 104 -3.46 15.38 -13.51
C GLY A 104 -1.96 15.11 -13.36
N ASP A 105 -1.41 15.25 -12.16
CA ASP A 105 0.01 15.04 -11.85
C ASP A 105 0.31 13.56 -11.53
N MET A 106 0.94 12.84 -12.46
CA MET A 106 1.37 11.44 -12.27
C MET A 106 2.29 11.23 -11.06
N GLY A 107 3.06 12.25 -10.64
CA GLY A 107 3.86 12.20 -9.42
C GLY A 107 2.98 12.18 -8.17
N PHE A 108 1.91 12.98 -8.15
CA PHE A 108 0.88 12.94 -7.11
C PHE A 108 0.13 11.61 -7.06
N ILE A 109 -0.25 11.04 -8.21
CA ILE A 109 -0.88 9.70 -8.28
C ILE A 109 0.06 8.63 -7.72
N THR A 110 1.36 8.71 -8.03
CA THR A 110 2.38 7.79 -7.50
C THR A 110 2.54 7.94 -5.98
N GLU A 111 2.51 9.16 -5.43
CA GLU A 111 2.52 9.35 -3.97
C GLU A 111 1.23 8.85 -3.31
N LEU A 112 0.05 9.03 -3.91
CA LEU A 112 -1.21 8.45 -3.39
C LEU A 112 -1.11 6.93 -3.29
N MET A 113 -0.59 6.25 -4.33
CA MET A 113 -0.33 4.81 -4.29
C MET A 113 0.70 4.44 -3.21
N ARG A 114 1.78 5.21 -3.06
CA ARG A 114 2.81 4.99 -2.02
C ARG A 114 2.26 5.21 -0.60
N VAL A 115 1.35 6.15 -0.39
CA VAL A 115 0.64 6.37 0.88
C VAL A 115 -0.28 5.18 1.19
N GLY A 116 -1.09 4.74 0.23
CA GLY A 116 -1.96 3.56 0.39
C GLY A 116 -1.17 2.28 0.69
N ALA A 117 -0.11 2.00 -0.08
CA ALA A 117 0.76 0.84 0.14
C ALA A 117 1.40 0.86 1.53
N ARG A 118 1.90 2.02 1.99
CA ARG A 118 2.48 2.22 3.32
C ARG A 118 1.46 2.01 4.44
N HIS A 119 0.22 2.51 4.29
CA HIS A 119 -0.86 2.27 5.24
C HIS A 119 -1.21 0.76 5.35
N HIS A 120 -1.32 0.05 4.23
CA HIS A 120 -1.55 -1.39 4.22
C HIS A 120 -0.33 -2.21 4.67
N ALA A 121 0.89 -1.68 4.59
CA ALA A 121 2.07 -2.28 5.19
C ALA A 121 2.00 -2.19 6.73
N THR A 122 1.68 -1.02 7.28
CA THR A 122 1.49 -0.85 8.75
C THR A 122 0.33 -1.67 9.31
N TRP A 123 -0.67 -2.03 8.49
CA TRP A 123 -1.80 -2.88 8.90
C TRP A 123 -1.46 -4.38 8.92
N ARG A 124 -0.46 -4.84 8.15
CA ARG A 124 -0.02 -6.25 8.13
C ARG A 124 1.11 -6.56 9.11
N VAL A 125 1.29 -5.72 10.13
CA VAL A 125 2.21 -6.01 11.22
C VAL A 125 1.47 -6.85 12.25
N GLU A 126 1.61 -8.17 12.14
CA GLU A 126 1.55 -9.01 13.34
C GLU A 126 2.53 -8.41 14.34
N LYS A 127 2.08 -8.12 15.56
CA LYS A 127 2.98 -7.59 16.60
C LYS A 127 4.12 -8.60 16.77
N PRO A 128 5.40 -8.18 16.70
CA PRO A 128 6.51 -9.07 17.03
C PRO A 128 6.24 -9.70 18.40
N THR A 129 6.41 -11.01 18.50
CA THR A 129 6.42 -11.69 19.79
C THR A 129 7.60 -11.14 20.59
N GLU A 130 7.32 -10.60 21.79
CA GLU A 130 8.38 -10.21 22.73
C GLU A 130 8.92 -11.46 23.42
N ASP A 131 9.60 -12.30 22.64
CA ASP A 131 10.20 -13.57 23.06
C ASP A 131 11.39 -13.33 24.00
N THR A 132 11.04 -12.96 25.23
CA THR A 132 11.95 -12.71 26.34
C THR A 132 12.36 -14.03 26.99
N GLN A 133 13.30 -14.75 26.38
CA GLN A 133 14.17 -15.78 26.98
C GLN A 133 15.14 -16.24 25.87
N SER A 134 16.45 -15.97 25.92
CA SER A 134 17.51 -16.41 26.85
C SER A 134 17.93 -17.88 26.65
N GLU A 135 19.19 -18.05 26.22
CA GLU A 135 19.91 -19.32 26.08
C GLU A 135 19.39 -20.21 24.92
N GLU A 136 20.17 -21.12 24.30
CA GLU A 136 21.45 -21.72 24.69
C GLU A 136 22.37 -21.94 23.45
N LYS A 137 23.67 -22.14 23.63
CA LYS A 137 24.67 -22.31 22.54
C LYS A 137 25.29 -23.73 22.57
N PRO A 138 24.98 -24.62 21.61
CA PRO A 138 25.55 -25.97 21.59
C PRO A 138 26.76 -26.10 20.63
N VAL A 139 27.98 -26.23 21.18
CA VAL A 139 29.15 -26.77 20.45
C VAL A 139 29.96 -27.69 21.36
N ILE A 140 29.50 -28.95 21.43
CA ILE A 140 30.20 -30.26 21.33
C ILE A 140 31.61 -30.40 21.99
N PRO A 141 31.89 -31.52 22.73
CA PRO A 141 32.85 -31.53 23.85
C PRO A 141 34.28 -32.01 23.52
N MET A 142 35.12 -31.99 24.56
CA MET A 142 36.50 -32.54 24.59
C MET A 142 36.60 -34.02 24.20
N ILE A 143 37.76 -34.38 23.63
CA ILE A 143 38.30 -35.74 23.53
C ILE A 143 39.72 -35.70 24.13
N PRO A 144 40.05 -36.51 25.15
CA PRO A 144 41.41 -36.62 25.72
C PRO A 144 42.14 -37.91 25.27
N LEU A 145 43.41 -38.06 25.71
CA LEU A 145 44.36 -39.17 25.48
C LEU A 145 44.99 -39.10 24.07
N ASP A 146 46.21 -38.58 23.82
CA ASP A 146 47.46 -38.43 24.62
C ASP A 146 48.15 -39.79 24.89
N ASP A 147 49.49 -40.00 24.85
CA ASP A 147 50.69 -39.12 24.73
C ASP A 147 51.27 -39.08 23.24
N ASP A 148 52.57 -39.05 22.82
CA ASP A 148 53.96 -39.15 23.36
C ASP A 148 55.05 -38.62 22.33
N GLU A 149 56.36 -38.59 22.66
CA GLU A 149 57.62 -38.26 21.88
C GLU A 149 57.67 -36.94 21.02
N GLU A 150 58.34 -35.84 21.43
CA GLU A 150 59.78 -35.43 21.26
C GLU A 150 60.29 -35.23 19.79
N GLU A 151 61.05 -34.20 19.36
CA GLU A 151 61.64 -32.96 19.97
C GLU A 151 60.73 -31.70 19.70
N ASP A 152 61.06 -30.42 19.44
CA ASP A 152 62.27 -29.56 19.22
C ASP A 152 61.91 -28.04 19.47
N GLU A 153 62.89 -27.11 19.53
CA GLU A 153 62.77 -25.64 19.82
C GLU A 153 63.77 -24.83 18.92
N PRO A 154 64.02 -23.48 19.02
CA PRO A 154 63.43 -22.46 19.91
C PRO A 154 62.95 -21.12 19.29
N GLU A 155 62.23 -20.39 20.15
CA GLU A 155 62.03 -18.92 20.29
C GLU A 155 62.43 -17.90 19.17
N ARG A 156 61.54 -16.89 19.00
CA ARG A 156 61.96 -15.48 18.80
C ARG A 156 60.92 -14.48 19.31
N GLY A 157 61.26 -13.64 20.29
CA GLY A 157 60.30 -12.82 21.04
C GLY A 157 60.35 -11.28 20.89
N GLU A 158 59.67 -10.64 21.86
CA GLU A 158 59.65 -9.22 22.26
C GLU A 158 58.99 -8.13 21.39
N GLU A 159 58.58 -7.05 22.07
CA GLU A 159 57.77 -5.93 21.58
C GLU A 159 58.56 -4.89 20.78
N THR A 160 57.87 -3.96 20.08
CA THR A 160 58.08 -2.50 20.31
C THR A 160 57.03 -1.60 19.65
N LYS A 161 56.99 -0.33 20.09
CA LYS A 161 55.84 0.60 19.98
C LYS A 161 56.12 1.80 19.06
N GLY A 162 55.75 1.71 17.78
CA GLY A 162 56.01 2.74 16.75
C GLY A 162 54.98 3.89 16.70
N LYS A 163 55.43 5.14 16.51
CA LYS A 163 54.58 6.36 16.52
C LYS A 163 54.31 6.96 15.13
N ARG A 164 53.05 7.41 14.94
CA ARG A 164 52.59 8.61 14.18
C ARG A 164 53.27 8.96 12.84
N LYS A 165 52.42 9.22 11.82
CA LYS A 165 52.54 10.47 11.03
C LYS A 165 51.17 11.01 10.62
N LYS A 166 51.02 12.33 10.71
CA LYS A 166 49.78 13.09 10.42
C LYS A 166 50.13 14.18 9.41
N LYS A 167 49.53 14.15 8.21
CA LYS A 167 49.58 15.27 7.27
C LYS A 167 48.20 15.92 7.19
N LYS A 168 48.17 17.25 7.37
CA LYS A 168 46.99 18.11 7.17
C LYS A 168 47.46 19.40 6.51
N SER A 169 46.91 19.68 5.33
CA SER A 169 46.91 21.01 4.69
C SER A 169 45.49 21.16 4.15
N ARG A 170 44.69 22.20 4.49
CA ARG A 170 44.87 23.63 4.18
C ARG A 170 45.18 23.80 2.68
N SER A 171 44.20 24.04 1.80
CA SER A 171 43.08 25.01 1.78
C SER A 171 43.53 26.44 1.48
N GLY A 172 43.00 26.95 0.37
CA GLY A 172 43.03 28.34 -0.07
C GLY A 172 42.85 28.46 -1.61
N ILE A 173 42.36 29.55 -2.20
CA ILE A 173 41.31 30.52 -1.79
C ILE A 173 41.01 31.46 -2.98
N ILE A 174 39.72 31.66 -3.32
CA ILE A 174 39.04 32.85 -3.92
C ILE A 174 39.62 33.52 -5.21
N GLY A 175 38.70 33.83 -6.16
CA GLY A 175 38.85 34.82 -7.25
C GLY A 175 37.92 34.46 -8.43
N VAL A 176 36.76 35.09 -8.74
CA VAL A 176 36.20 36.48 -8.67
C VAL A 176 36.53 37.35 -9.91
N GLY A 177 35.49 37.96 -10.50
CA GLY A 177 35.51 38.75 -11.75
C GLY A 177 34.71 38.02 -12.86
N GLN A 178 33.45 38.30 -13.19
CA GLN A 178 32.59 39.50 -13.20
C GLN A 178 32.71 40.37 -14.48
N ALA A 179 31.62 40.36 -15.25
CA ALA A 179 31.11 41.34 -16.23
C ALA A 179 32.06 42.13 -17.15
N LEU A 180 31.92 41.89 -18.46
CA LEU A 180 31.42 42.88 -19.42
C LEU A 180 30.73 42.16 -20.60
#